data_AF-A0A2G2B9U4-F1
#
_entry.id   AF-A0A2G2B9U4-F1
#
_cell.length_a   1.000
_cell.length_b   1.000
_cell.length_c   1.000
_cell.angle_alpha   90.00
_cell.angle_beta   90.00
_cell.angle_gamma   90.00
#
_symmetry.space_group_name_H-M   'P 1'
#
loop_
_entity.id
_entity.type
_entity.pdbx_description
1 polymer ?
#
loop_
_entity_poly.entity_id
_entity_poly.type
_entity_poly.pdbx_seq_one_letter_code
_entity_poly.pdbx_strand_id
1 'polypeptide(L)'
;MTYAFPQGGLPEQTENPEGTAIFTEAYAVLPADTMRDITASALPNWAGTRAWILARPMTGFAETFAQYAVEVAPDGGSTTPEPDKGAEAGLFIAKGEMRLTVNGTHHTLTAGNYAFVPAGADWAV
;
A
#
# COMPACT_ATOMS: atom_id res chain seq x y z
N MET A 1 -4.96 -18.41 6.52
CA MET A 1 -5.02 -17.19 7.35
C MET A 1 -5.63 -16.09 6.50
N THR A 2 -6.36 -15.16 7.12
CA THR A 2 -6.98 -14.03 6.42
C THR A 2 -6.36 -12.74 6.95
N TYR A 3 -5.96 -11.85 6.05
CA TYR A 3 -5.35 -10.56 6.39
C TYR A 3 -6.33 -9.43 6.03
N ALA A 4 -6.38 -8.41 6.87
CA ALA A 4 -7.18 -7.22 6.59
C ALA A 4 -6.55 -6.42 5.44
N PHE A 5 -7.39 -5.82 4.62
CA PHE A 5 -7.01 -4.93 3.52
C PHE A 5 -8.10 -3.86 3.38
N PRO A 6 -7.79 -2.64 2.88
CA PRO A 6 -8.80 -1.62 2.62
C PRO A 6 -10.03 -2.15 1.90
N GLN A 7 -11.22 -1.80 2.41
CA GLN A 7 -12.47 -2.18 1.79
C GLN A 7 -12.74 -1.39 0.49
N GLY A 8 -12.18 -0.18 0.38
CA GLY A 8 -12.50 0.75 -0.70
C GLY A 8 -13.97 1.16 -0.68
N GLY A 9 -14.53 1.39 -1.86
CA GLY A 9 -15.92 1.78 -2.05
C GLY A 9 -16.25 3.13 -1.40
N LEU A 10 -17.55 3.35 -1.18
CA LEU A 10 -18.08 4.47 -0.41
C LEU A 10 -18.85 3.95 0.81
N PRO A 11 -18.83 4.68 1.93
CA PRO A 11 -19.76 4.49 3.04
C PRO A 11 -21.22 4.41 2.57
N GLU A 12 -22.02 3.56 3.19
CA GLU A 12 -23.48 3.61 3.03
C GLU A 12 -24.03 4.94 3.59
N GLN A 13 -25.15 5.42 3.04
CA GLN A 13 -25.76 6.69 3.50
C GLN A 13 -26.23 6.65 4.97
N THR A 14 -26.39 5.44 5.52
CA THR A 14 -26.77 5.19 6.91
C THR A 14 -25.60 5.13 7.87
N GLU A 15 -24.34 5.14 7.39
CA GLU A 15 -23.16 5.16 8.24
C GLU A 15 -23.05 6.50 8.98
N ASN A 16 -22.59 6.46 10.24
CA ASN A 16 -22.33 7.68 11.00
C ASN A 16 -21.15 8.42 10.35
N PRO A 17 -21.30 9.69 9.93
CA PRO A 17 -20.19 10.45 9.37
C PRO A 17 -19.11 10.82 10.40
N GLU A 18 -19.38 10.72 11.70
CA GLU A 18 -18.38 10.91 12.74
C GLU A 18 -17.40 9.73 12.77
N GLY A 19 -16.16 9.99 12.35
CA GLY A 19 -15.08 9.00 12.38
C GLY A 19 -14.49 8.78 13.77
N THR A 20 -13.78 7.67 13.95
CA THR A 20 -13.06 7.32 15.18
C THR A 20 -11.57 7.72 15.14
N ALA A 21 -11.21 8.65 14.26
CA ALA A 21 -9.86 9.12 14.12
C ALA A 21 -9.40 9.90 15.36
N ILE A 22 -8.17 9.64 15.81
CA ILE A 22 -7.59 10.28 16.99
C ILE A 22 -6.27 10.91 16.59
N PHE A 23 -6.03 12.14 17.01
CA PHE A 23 -4.73 12.80 16.94
C PHE A 23 -4.43 13.42 18.30
N THR A 24 -3.27 13.07 18.85
CA THR A 24 -2.74 13.63 20.09
C THR A 24 -1.30 14.06 19.84
N GLU A 25 -0.67 14.70 20.84
CA GLU A 25 0.77 14.99 20.78
C GLU A 25 1.64 13.73 20.80
N ALA A 26 1.10 12.59 21.21
CA ALA A 26 1.85 11.34 21.40
C ALA A 26 1.56 10.28 20.33
N TYR A 27 0.37 10.27 19.73
CA TYR A 27 -0.04 9.25 18.77
C TYR A 27 -1.20 9.70 17.88
N ALA A 28 -1.35 8.99 16.75
CA ALA A 28 -2.48 9.09 15.85
C ALA A 28 -3.13 7.72 15.62
N VAL A 29 -4.46 7.70 15.43
CA VAL A 29 -5.24 6.53 15.03
C VAL A 29 -5.98 6.88 13.75
N LEU A 30 -5.70 6.11 12.71
CA LEU A 30 -6.38 6.16 11.42
C LEU A 30 -7.27 4.92 11.30
N PRO A 31 -8.60 5.05 11.43
CA PRO A 31 -9.49 3.91 11.31
C PRO A 31 -9.56 3.42 9.86
N ALA A 32 -9.91 2.15 9.69
CA ALA A 32 -9.92 1.49 8.38
C ALA A 32 -10.94 2.09 7.39
N ASP A 33 -11.94 2.82 7.89
CA ASP A 33 -12.94 3.54 7.11
C ASP A 33 -12.37 4.75 6.36
N THR A 34 -11.13 5.17 6.65
CA THR A 34 -10.46 6.27 5.94
C THR A 34 -9.98 5.85 4.55
N MET A 35 -9.78 4.55 4.30
CA MET A 35 -9.32 4.03 3.01
C MET A 35 -10.49 3.77 2.04
N ARG A 36 -11.04 4.85 1.46
CA ARG A 36 -12.16 4.83 0.49
C ARG A 36 -11.71 5.09 -0.94
N ASP A 37 -12.52 4.75 -1.93
CA ASP A 37 -12.13 4.85 -3.35
C ASP A 37 -11.75 6.27 -3.77
N ILE A 38 -12.45 7.29 -3.25
CA ILE A 38 -12.19 8.70 -3.55
C ILE A 38 -10.90 9.25 -2.91
N THR A 39 -10.25 8.48 -2.05
CA THR A 39 -8.98 8.85 -1.38
C THR A 39 -7.78 8.09 -1.92
N ALA A 40 -8.01 7.17 -2.87
CA ALA A 40 -6.94 6.43 -3.49
C ALA A 40 -6.07 7.34 -4.38
N SER A 41 -4.77 7.09 -4.34
CA SER A 41 -3.77 7.74 -5.17
C SER A 41 -3.40 6.86 -6.36
N ALA A 42 -3.05 7.51 -7.47
CA ALA A 42 -2.40 6.86 -8.61
C ALA A 42 -0.88 6.97 -8.43
N LEU A 43 -0.17 5.87 -8.70
CA LEU A 43 1.29 5.85 -8.69
C LEU A 43 1.80 5.98 -10.13
N PRO A 44 2.78 6.88 -10.39
CA PRO A 44 3.41 6.96 -11.72
C PRO A 44 3.98 5.61 -12.14
N ASN A 45 3.83 5.26 -13.43
CA ASN A 45 4.30 3.99 -14.02
C ASN A 45 3.64 2.71 -13.47
N TRP A 46 2.55 2.83 -12.71
CA TRP A 46 1.71 1.69 -12.34
C TRP A 46 0.43 1.68 -13.18
N ALA A 47 0.07 0.51 -13.71
CA ALA A 47 -1.15 0.31 -14.49
C ALA A 47 -2.16 -0.53 -13.72
N GLY A 48 -3.46 -0.23 -13.86
CA GLY A 48 -4.52 -1.01 -13.22
C GLY A 48 -4.41 -1.08 -11.70
N THR A 49 -3.99 0.01 -11.07
CA THR A 49 -3.74 0.05 -9.62
C THR A 49 -4.46 1.19 -8.91
N ARG A 50 -4.69 0.99 -7.61
CA ARG A 50 -5.06 2.04 -6.67
C ARG A 50 -4.24 1.88 -5.39
N ALA A 51 -3.75 2.98 -4.84
CA ALA A 51 -2.92 2.97 -3.63
C ALA A 51 -3.50 3.89 -2.56
N TRP A 52 -3.67 3.39 -1.34
CA TRP A 52 -3.94 4.24 -0.18
C TRP A 52 -2.64 4.51 0.56
N ILE A 53 -2.31 5.79 0.73
CA ILE A 53 -1.05 6.24 1.32
C ILE A 53 -1.21 6.39 2.84
N LEU A 54 -0.40 5.67 3.60
CA LEU A 54 -0.29 5.74 5.05
C LEU A 54 1.11 6.22 5.42
N ALA A 55 1.32 7.53 5.32
CA ALA A 55 2.59 8.17 5.63
C ALA A 55 2.35 9.47 6.39
N ARG A 56 3.35 9.90 7.17
CA ARG A 56 3.32 11.16 7.93
C ARG A 56 2.03 11.35 8.76
N PRO A 57 1.64 10.38 9.62
CA PRO A 57 0.42 10.51 10.42
C PRO A 57 0.49 11.65 11.45
N MET A 58 1.68 12.14 11.77
CA MET A 58 1.90 13.31 12.64
C MET A 58 2.98 14.21 12.04
N THR A 59 2.99 15.48 12.43
CA THR A 59 4.06 16.43 12.07
C THR A 59 5.36 16.10 12.80
N GLY A 60 6.51 16.40 12.18
CA GLY A 60 7.83 16.18 12.78
C GLY A 60 8.47 14.89 12.29
N PHE A 61 8.97 14.04 13.19
CA PHE A 61 9.81 12.88 12.89
C PHE A 61 9.02 11.66 12.37
N ALA A 62 8.18 11.86 11.35
CA ALA A 62 7.30 10.83 10.76
C ALA A 62 7.52 10.66 9.25
N GLU A 63 8.73 10.96 8.76
CA GLU A 63 9.10 10.97 7.34
C GLU A 63 10.09 9.85 6.97
N THR A 64 10.45 9.00 7.93
CA THR A 64 11.41 7.89 7.73
C THR A 64 10.82 6.74 6.91
N PHE A 65 9.50 6.53 6.99
CA PHE A 65 8.82 5.42 6.31
C PHE A 65 7.57 5.92 5.61
N ALA A 66 7.23 5.24 4.52
CA ALA A 66 5.95 5.35 3.86
C ALA A 66 5.34 3.96 3.71
N GLN A 67 4.10 3.78 4.15
CA GLN A 67 3.35 2.54 3.94
C GLN A 67 2.26 2.81 2.92
N TYR A 68 2.10 1.89 1.98
CA TYR A 68 1.01 1.93 1.01
C TYR A 68 0.20 0.63 1.10
N ALA A 69 -1.13 0.74 1.08
CA ALA A 69 -1.98 -0.38 0.74
C ALA A 69 -2.27 -0.30 -0.76
N VAL A 70 -1.69 -1.21 -1.55
CA VAL A 70 -1.78 -1.19 -3.00
C VAL A 70 -2.66 -2.33 -3.47
N GLU A 71 -3.70 -1.99 -4.22
CA GLU A 71 -4.48 -2.97 -4.95
C GLU A 71 -4.06 -2.95 -6.42
N VAL A 72 -3.81 -4.13 -6.96
CA VAL A 72 -3.43 -4.36 -8.35
C VAL A 72 -4.51 -5.23 -8.99
N ALA A 73 -5.13 -4.72 -10.04
CA ALA A 73 -6.12 -5.46 -10.81
C ALA A 73 -5.44 -6.55 -11.67
N PRO A 74 -6.19 -7.53 -12.21
CA PRO A 74 -5.67 -8.44 -13.22
C PRO A 74 -5.01 -7.66 -14.37
N ASP A 75 -3.86 -8.15 -14.83
CA ASP A 75 -3.01 -7.52 -15.85
C ASP A 75 -2.46 -6.11 -15.50
N GLY A 76 -2.69 -5.66 -14.26
CA GLY A 76 -2.05 -4.47 -13.69
C GLY A 76 -0.66 -4.78 -13.12
N GLY A 77 0.02 -3.74 -12.65
CA GLY A 77 1.36 -3.85 -12.08
C GLY A 77 2.29 -2.72 -12.53
N SER A 78 3.59 -2.94 -12.40
CA SER A 78 4.61 -2.00 -12.86
C SER A 78 5.93 -2.70 -13.16
N THR A 79 6.56 -2.32 -14.26
CA THR A 79 7.93 -2.72 -14.60
C THR A 79 9.00 -1.77 -14.04
N THR A 80 8.59 -0.62 -13.49
CA THR A 80 9.48 0.36 -12.85
C THR A 80 8.80 0.96 -11.60
N PRO A 81 8.48 0.11 -10.61
CA PRO A 81 7.62 0.46 -9.48
C PRO A 81 8.23 1.49 -8.52
N GLU A 82 9.55 1.46 -8.30
CA GLU A 82 10.26 2.34 -7.38
C GLU A 82 11.16 3.32 -8.15
N PRO A 83 10.82 4.63 -8.20
CA PRO A 83 11.64 5.64 -8.85
C PRO A 83 12.88 6.05 -8.03
N ASP A 84 12.89 5.86 -6.71
CA ASP A 84 14.02 6.23 -5.85
C ASP A 84 15.01 5.06 -5.71
N LYS A 85 16.21 5.23 -6.26
CA LYS A 85 17.30 4.23 -6.19
C LYS A 85 17.81 4.00 -4.77
N GLY A 86 17.55 4.92 -3.84
CA GLY A 86 17.91 4.79 -2.43
C GLY A 86 16.85 4.09 -1.59
N ALA A 87 15.63 3.91 -2.11
CA ALA A 87 14.53 3.31 -1.36
C ALA A 87 14.63 1.79 -1.32
N GLU A 88 14.47 1.23 -0.13
CA GLU A 88 14.22 -0.20 0.10
C GLU A 88 12.73 -0.44 0.33
N ALA A 89 12.24 -1.63 -0.02
CA ALA A 89 10.82 -1.96 0.11
C ALA A 89 10.58 -3.30 0.81
N GLY A 90 9.54 -3.32 1.63
CA GLY A 90 8.95 -4.55 2.16
C GLY A 90 7.58 -4.77 1.53
N LEU A 91 7.40 -5.88 0.82
CA LEU A 91 6.15 -6.26 0.17
C LEU A 91 5.47 -7.36 0.98
N PHE A 92 4.24 -7.13 1.39
CA PHE A 92 3.42 -8.13 2.08
C PHE A 92 2.10 -8.35 1.33
N ILE A 93 1.83 -9.58 0.93
CA ILE A 93 0.61 -9.90 0.19
C ILE A 93 -0.52 -10.17 1.17
N ALA A 94 -1.47 -9.24 1.30
CA ALA A 94 -2.65 -9.44 2.15
C ALA A 94 -3.69 -10.36 1.49
N LYS A 95 -3.85 -10.27 0.16
CA LYS A 95 -4.86 -11.01 -0.60
C LYS A 95 -4.37 -11.25 -2.03
N GLY A 96 -4.85 -12.34 -2.64
CA GLY A 96 -4.58 -12.66 -4.03
C GLY A 96 -3.21 -13.31 -4.25
N GLU A 97 -2.78 -13.25 -5.51
CA GLU A 97 -1.49 -13.74 -6.00
C GLU A 97 -0.84 -12.65 -6.86
N MET A 98 0.47 -12.49 -6.75
CA MET A 98 1.26 -11.52 -7.51
C MET A 98 2.57 -12.16 -7.94
N ARG A 99 3.06 -11.82 -9.14
CA ARG A 99 4.39 -12.21 -9.60
C ARG A 99 5.36 -11.08 -9.32
N LEU A 100 6.25 -11.25 -8.36
CA LEU A 100 7.36 -10.35 -8.14
C LEU A 100 8.57 -10.82 -8.96
N THR A 101 9.23 -9.91 -9.65
CA THR A 101 10.54 -10.14 -10.26
C THR A 101 11.57 -9.26 -9.56
N VAL A 102 12.67 -9.81 -9.09
CA VAL A 102 13.79 -9.05 -8.51
C VAL A 102 15.09 -9.51 -9.15
N ASN A 103 15.83 -8.58 -9.75
CA ASN A 103 17.09 -8.84 -10.47
C ASN A 103 16.98 -10.04 -11.44
N GLY A 104 15.89 -10.08 -12.21
CA GLY A 104 15.59 -11.15 -13.18
C GLY A 104 15.08 -12.47 -12.59
N THR A 105 14.97 -12.60 -11.27
CA THR A 105 14.43 -13.81 -10.61
C THR A 105 12.96 -13.65 -10.33
N HIS A 106 12.15 -14.63 -10.73
CA HIS A 106 10.70 -14.64 -10.51
C HIS A 106 10.31 -15.31 -9.20
N HIS A 107 9.35 -14.70 -8.52
CA HIS A 107 8.74 -15.16 -7.29
C HIS A 107 7.21 -15.05 -7.41
N THR A 108 6.51 -16.17 -7.30
CA THR A 108 5.04 -16.14 -7.12
C THR A 108 4.75 -15.93 -5.65
N LEU A 109 4.11 -14.81 -5.32
CA LEU A 109 3.73 -14.45 -3.96
C LEU A 109 2.22 -14.59 -3.79
N THR A 110 1.80 -15.25 -2.71
CA THR A 110 0.40 -15.45 -2.32
C THR A 110 0.14 -14.84 -0.96
N ALA A 111 -1.13 -14.74 -0.56
CA ALA A 111 -1.53 -14.17 0.73
C ALA A 111 -0.69 -14.71 1.91
N GLY A 112 -0.05 -13.81 2.65
CA GLY A 112 0.84 -14.09 3.78
C GLY A 112 2.32 -14.19 3.43
N ASN A 113 2.67 -14.14 2.14
CA ASN A 113 4.06 -14.06 1.73
C ASN A 113 4.60 -12.65 1.94
N TYR A 114 5.87 -12.59 2.33
CA TYR A 114 6.64 -11.36 2.49
C TYR A 114 7.86 -11.42 1.59
N ALA A 115 8.19 -10.31 0.95
CA ALA A 115 9.42 -10.15 0.18
C ALA A 115 10.09 -8.84 0.58
N PHE A 116 11.41 -8.89 0.79
CA PHE A 116 12.24 -7.71 0.97
C PHE A 116 12.95 -7.40 -0.35
N VAL A 117 12.90 -6.15 -0.77
CA VAL A 117 13.58 -5.62 -1.96
C VAL A 117 14.64 -4.63 -1.48
N PRO A 118 15.94 -4.93 -1.63
CA PRO A 118 16.99 -4.03 -1.20
C PRO A 118 17.05 -2.78 -2.08
N ALA A 119 17.60 -1.70 -1.52
CA ALA A 119 17.77 -0.44 -2.26
C ALA A 119 18.52 -0.63 -3.58
N GLY A 120 17.99 0.00 -4.63
CA GLY A 120 18.57 -0.02 -5.97
C GLY A 120 18.42 -1.34 -6.74
N ALA A 121 17.71 -2.34 -6.20
CA ALA A 121 17.38 -3.54 -6.94
C ALA A 121 16.43 -3.23 -8.10
N ASP A 122 16.63 -3.91 -9.24
CA ASP A 122 15.68 -3.87 -10.36
C ASP A 122 14.53 -4.82 -10.05
N TRP A 123 13.31 -4.29 -9.90
CA TRP A 123 12.14 -5.11 -9.57
C TRP A 123 10.89 -4.70 -10.32
N ALA A 124 9.99 -5.66 -10.50
CA ALA A 124 8.73 -5.50 -11.22
C ALA A 124 7.63 -6.38 -10.60
N VAL A 125 6.38 -5.95 -10.73
CA VAL A 125 5.19 -6.68 -10.29
C VAL A 125 4.09 -6.70 -11.34
#